data_AF-R7TLC6-F1
#
_entry.id   AF-R7TLC6-F1
#
_cell.length_a   1.000
_cell.length_b   1.000
_cell.length_c   1.000
_cell.angle_alpha   90.00
_cell.angle_beta   90.00
_cell.angle_gamma   90.00
#
_symmetry.space_group_name_H-M   'P 1'
#
loop_
_entity.id
_entity.type
_entity.pdbx_description
1 polymer ?
#
loop_
_entity_poly.entity_id
_entity_poly.type
_entity_poly.pdbx_seq_one_letter_code
_entity_poly.pdbx_strand_id
1 'polypeptide(L)' 'TVRRRLEAAGMNARRPLQATKLSNQTRENRVIWAQRRRRLTLQQWERVLFSDESHFCCWVADGRQRIWR' A
#
# COMPACT_ATOMS: atom_id res chain seq x y z
N THR A 1 -14.23 16.86 -26.12
CA THR A 1 -14.54 15.83 -25.11
C THR A 1 -13.93 16.24 -23.77
N VAL A 2 -14.48 15.76 -22.65
CA VAL A 2 -14.00 16.09 -21.29
C VAL A 2 -12.51 15.77 -21.13
N ARG A 3 -12.06 14.64 -21.66
CA ARG A 3 -10.65 14.22 -21.65
C ARG A 3 -9.67 15.24 -22.22
N ARG A 4 -9.92 15.78 -23.42
CA ARG A 4 -9.03 16.76 -24.06
C ARG A 4 -8.91 18.05 -23.23
N ARG A 5 -9.98 18.45 -22.53
CA ARG A 5 -9.96 19.64 -21.65
C ARG A 5 -9.15 19.38 -20.38
N LEU A 6 -9.22 18.18 -19.82
CA LEU A 6 -8.40 17.77 -18.66
C LEU A 6 -6.91 17.72 -19.01
N GLU A 7 -6.57 17.15 -20.17
CA GLU A 7 -5.19 17.10 -20.69
C GLU A 7 -4.65 18.52 -20.97
N ALA A 8 -5.45 19.39 -21.59
CA ALA A 8 -5.08 20.80 -21.82
C ALA A 8 -4.89 21.59 -20.52
N ALA A 9 -5.60 21.22 -19.45
CA ALA A 9 -5.42 21.77 -18.10
C ALA A 9 -4.28 21.10 -17.31
N GLY A 10 -3.51 20.20 -17.92
CA GLY A 10 -2.37 19.51 -17.29
C GLY A 10 -2.75 18.38 -16.33
N MET A 11 -4.02 17.99 -16.27
CA MET A 11 -4.51 16.93 -15.39
C MET A 11 -4.30 15.55 -16.00
N ASN A 12 -4.01 14.56 -15.15
CA ASN A 12 -3.71 13.19 -15.55
C ASN A 12 -4.53 12.16 -14.78
N ALA A 13 -4.91 11.07 -15.45
CA ALA A 13 -5.63 9.96 -14.82
C ALA A 13 -4.69 9.08 -13.96
N ARG A 14 -4.83 9.16 -12.63
CA ARG A 14 -4.01 8.43 -11.65
C ARG A 14 -4.87 7.47 -10.81
N ARG A 15 -4.28 6.38 -10.33
CA ARG A 15 -4.92 5.52 -9.31
C ARG A 15 -4.68 6.16 -7.94
N PRO A 16 -5.71 6.44 -7.13
CA PRO A 16 -5.50 6.96 -5.79
C PRO A 16 -4.83 5.89 -4.93
N LEU A 17 -3.88 6.31 -4.09
CA LEU A 17 -3.33 5.45 -3.06
C LEU A 17 -4.42 5.18 -2.01
N GLN A 18 -4.89 3.93 -1.93
CA GLN A 18 -5.75 3.47 -0.85
C GLN A 18 -4.87 2.85 0.22
N ALA A 19 -4.37 3.68 1.13
CA ALA A 19 -3.63 3.23 2.30
C ALA A 19 -4.54 3.27 3.53
N THR A 20 -4.46 2.24 4.36
CA THR A 20 -5.12 2.24 5.67
C THR A 20 -4.54 3.37 6.52
N LYS A 21 -5.41 4.24 7.05
CA LYS A 21 -4.99 5.29 7.98
C LYS A 21 -4.42 4.65 9.24
N LEU A 22 -3.13 4.88 9.49
CA LEU A 22 -2.48 4.41 10.71
C LEU A 22 -2.78 5.40 11.85
N SER A 23 -3.26 4.89 12.99
CA SER A 23 -3.28 5.67 14.23
C SER A 23 -1.85 5.96 14.70
N ASN A 24 -1.68 6.98 15.55
CA ASN A 24 -0.37 7.32 16.11
C ASN A 24 0.25 6.12 16.86
N GLN A 25 -0.55 5.42 17.66
CA GLN A 25 -0.10 4.21 18.36
C GLN A 25 0.42 3.13 17.40
N THR A 26 -0.30 2.86 16.30
CA THR A 26 0.13 1.86 15.32
C THR A 26 1.44 2.27 14.64
N ARG A 27 1.65 3.58 14.42
CA ARG A 27 2.90 4.09 13.86
C ARG A 27 4.07 3.86 14.82
N GLU A 28 3.91 4.21 16.10
CA GLU A 28 4.93 4.01 17.12
C GLU A 28 5.30 2.54 17.28
N ASN A 29 4.29 1.65 17.36
CA ASN A 29 4.52 0.22 17.48
C ASN A 29 5.30 -0.33 16.28
N ARG A 30 4.99 0.12 15.06
CA ARG A 30 5.74 -0.25 13.85
C ARG A 30 7.19 0.23 13.88
N VAL A 31 7.44 1.46 14.35
CA VAL A 31 8.79 2.00 14.49
C VAL A 31 9.60 1.18 15.50
N ILE A 32 9.04 0.91 16.68
CA ILE A 32 9.69 0.10 17.71
C ILE A 32 9.99 -1.30 17.18
N TRP A 33 9.03 -1.93 16.50
CA TRP A 33 9.21 -3.25 15.90
C TRP A 33 10.36 -3.29 14.89
N ALA A 34 10.44 -2.27 14.02
CA ALA A 34 11.48 -2.15 13.01
C ALA A 34 12.85 -1.86 13.64
N GLN A 35 12.93 -0.96 14.62
CA GLN A 35 14.16 -0.67 15.33
C GLN A 35 14.75 -1.90 16.02
N ARG A 36 13.90 -2.69 16.70
CA ARG A 36 14.32 -3.94 17.36
C ARG A 36 14.88 -4.97 16.38
N ARG A 37 14.40 -4.97 15.13
CA ARG A 37 14.77 -5.95 14.10
C ARG A 37 15.75 -5.44 13.06
N ARG A 38 16.19 -4.18 13.16
CA ARG A 38 17.10 -3.54 12.22
C ARG A 38 18.43 -4.28 12.04
N ARG A 39 18.89 -4.98 13.09
CA ARG A 39 20.16 -5.72 13.09
C ARG A 39 19.99 -7.22 12.90
N LEU A 40 18.79 -7.71 12.58
CA LEU A 40 18.60 -9.13 12.33
C LEU A 40 19.38 -9.57 11.09
N THR A 41 20.10 -10.68 11.22
CA THR A 41 20.85 -11.29 10.12
C THR A 41 19.95 -12.14 9.23
N LEU A 42 20.40 -12.47 8.02
CA LEU A 42 19.65 -13.33 7.11
C LEU A 42 19.33 -14.70 7.73
N GLN A 43 20.30 -15.31 8.42
CA GLN A 43 20.10 -16.57 9.13
C GLN A 43 19.02 -16.49 10.23
N GLN A 44 18.83 -15.33 10.85
CA GLN A 44 17.76 -15.12 11.82
C GLN A 44 16.40 -15.00 11.14
N TRP A 45 16.33 -14.36 9.97
CA TRP A 45 15.11 -14.29 9.16
C TRP A 45 14.69 -15.63 8.58
N GLU A 46 15.65 -16.49 8.20
CA GLU A 46 15.37 -17.86 7.71
C GLU A 46 14.63 -18.73 8.72
N ARG A 47 14.76 -18.42 10.02
CA ARG A 47 14.06 -19.13 11.10
C ARG A 47 12.64 -18.61 11.34
N VAL A 48 12.22 -17.53 10.66
CA VAL A 48 10.90 -16.93 10.82
C VAL A 48 9.95 -17.51 9.79
N LEU A 49 8.91 -18.21 10.26
CA LEU A 49 7.80 -18.62 9.41
C LEU A 49 6.74 -17.51 9.39
N PHE A 50 6.50 -16.95 8.21
CA PHE A 50 5.39 -16.02 7.98
C PHE A 50 4.16 -16.79 7.51
N SER A 51 3.00 -16.46 8.08
CA SER A 51 1.70 -16.96 7.65
C SER A 51 0.74 -15.80 7.52
N ASP A 52 -0.07 -15.80 6.47
CA ASP A 52 -1.14 -14.82 6.28
C ASP A 52 -2.26 -15.46 5.45
N GLU A 53 -3.45 -14.87 5.52
CA GLU A 53 -4.60 -15.28 4.71
C GLU A 53 -4.73 -14.35 3.51
N SER A 54 -5.10 -14.89 2.35
CA SER A 54 -5.29 -14.10 1.14
C SER A 54 -6.58 -14.51 0.44
N HIS A 55 -7.34 -13.51 0.01
CA HIS A 55 -8.57 -13.72 -0.75
C HIS A 55 -8.27 -13.72 -2.25
N PHE A 56 -8.63 -14.79 -2.95
CA PHE A 56 -8.52 -14.89 -4.40
C PHE A 56 -9.92 -14.75 -5.01
N CYS A 57 -10.13 -13.72 -5.84
CA CYS A 57 -11.42 -13.45 -6.49
C CYS A 57 -11.31 -13.57 -8.02
N CYS A 58 -12.32 -14.17 -8.67
CA CYS A 58 -12.35 -14.36 -10.13
C CYS A 58 -12.65 -13.08 -10.92
N TRP A 59 -13.15 -12.02 -10.28
CA TRP A 59 -13.38 -10.70 -10.89
C TRP A 59 -12.78 -9.59 -10.01
N VAL A 60 -12.56 -8.41 -10.61
CA VAL A 60 -11.69 -7.33 -10.09
C VAL A 60 -11.92 -7.07 -8.60
N ALA A 61 -10.97 -7.53 -7.78
CA ALA A 61 -10.89 -7.13 -6.39
C ALA A 61 -10.49 -5.65 -6.32
N ASP A 62 -11.15 -4.93 -5.42
CA ASP A 62 -10.62 -3.70 -4.80
C ASP A 62 -10.93 -2.35 -5.47
N GLY A 63 -11.83 -2.28 -6.46
CA GLY A 63 -12.46 -1.00 -6.87
C GLY A 63 -11.49 0.14 -7.24
N ARG A 64 -10.24 -0.16 -7.61
CA ARG A 64 -9.16 0.80 -7.85
C ARG A 64 -9.37 1.55 -9.17
N GLN A 65 -10.33 2.46 -9.18
CA GLN A 65 -10.66 3.29 -10.33
C GLN A 65 -9.63 4.41 -10.50
N ARG A 66 -9.29 4.74 -11.75
CA ARG A 66 -8.49 5.92 -12.06
C ARG A 66 -9.36 7.17 -11.90
N ILE A 67 -8.82 8.17 -11.23
CA ILE A 67 -9.42 9.51 -11.10
C ILE A 67 -8.52 10.52 -11.80
N TRP A 68 -9.10 11.54 -12.40
CA TRP A 68 -8.36 12.65 -12.99
C TRP A 68 -8.00 13.66 -11.89
N ARG A 69 -6.72 13.99 -11.77
CA ARG A 69 -6.16 15.00 -10.85
C ARG A 69 -5.06 15.78 -11.53
#